data_AF-A0A6J1QAM8-F1
#
_entry.id   AF-A0A6J1QAM8-F1
#
_cell.length_a   1.000
_cell.length_b   1.000
_cell.length_c   1.000
_cell.angle_alpha   90.00
_cell.angle_beta   90.00
_cell.angle_gamma   90.00
#
_symmetry.space_group_name_H-M   'P 1'
#
loop_
_entity.id
_entity.type
_entity.pdbx_description
1 polymer ?
#
loop_
_entity_poly.entity_id
_entity_poly.type
_entity_poly.pdbx_seq_one_letter_code
_entity_poly.pdbx_strand_id
1 'polypeptide(L)'
;MEIVITTKFQKVTHEILFQPETIPKGKQLVNAGHVCDVKECRRNNQSYLIEAQVIRQTSVSSQPYRTKLNIDADRKVTLVSCTCVYNKSGKCKHIAALIHYINNNKPS
;
A
#
# COMPACT_ATOMS: atom_id res chain seq x y z
N MET A 1 7.90 5.90 -21.75
CA MET A 1 6.60 5.20 -21.69
C MET A 1 6.21 5.04 -20.23
N GLU A 2 5.00 5.45 -19.86
CA GLU A 2 4.44 5.23 -18.52
C GLU A 2 3.41 4.10 -18.60
N ILE A 3 3.52 3.13 -17.71
CA ILE A 3 2.63 1.96 -17.67
C ILE A 3 2.04 1.88 -16.26
N VAL A 4 0.73 1.68 -16.17
CA VAL A 4 0.03 1.47 -14.90
C VAL A 4 -0.43 0.02 -14.82
N ILE A 5 -0.04 -0.64 -13.73
CA ILE A 5 -0.39 -2.03 -13.46
C ILE A 5 -1.38 -2.07 -12.31
N THR A 6 -2.48 -2.79 -12.49
CA THR A 6 -3.56 -2.90 -11.50
C THR A 6 -3.73 -4.30 -10.94
N THR A 7 -2.98 -5.28 -11.45
CA THR A 7 -3.06 -6.70 -11.06
C THR A 7 -1.68 -7.36 -11.13
N LYS A 8 -1.52 -8.55 -10.55
CA LYS A 8 -0.28 -9.35 -10.61
C LYS A 8 0.96 -8.59 -10.13
N PHE A 9 0.84 -7.91 -8.99
CA PHE A 9 1.94 -7.16 -8.40
C PHE A 9 3.11 -8.06 -8.02
N GLN A 10 4.32 -7.53 -8.17
CA GLN A 10 5.52 -8.18 -7.66
C GLN A 10 5.70 -7.81 -6.18
N LYS A 11 6.33 -8.67 -5.39
CA LYS A 11 6.55 -8.42 -3.96
C LYS A 11 7.49 -7.22 -3.74
N VAL A 12 7.34 -6.55 -2.61
CA VAL A 12 8.21 -5.46 -2.15
C VAL A 12 8.84 -5.81 -0.81
N THR A 13 10.02 -5.25 -0.54
CA THR A 13 10.70 -5.34 0.76
C THR A 13 10.67 -3.98 1.47
N HIS A 14 10.80 -3.95 2.79
CA HIS A 14 10.85 -2.71 3.55
C HIS A 14 11.61 -2.87 4.87
N GLU A 15 12.13 -1.76 5.39
CA GLU A 15 12.78 -1.68 6.73
C GLU A 15 11.91 -0.95 7.75
N ILE A 16 10.64 -0.70 7.41
CA ILE A 16 9.69 -0.02 8.30
C ILE A 16 9.45 -0.86 9.55
N LEU A 17 9.84 -0.32 10.70
CA LEU A 17 9.53 -0.88 12.02
C LEU A 17 8.11 -0.51 12.42
N PHE A 18 7.16 -1.42 12.16
CA PHE A 18 5.77 -1.31 12.61
C PHE A 18 5.64 -1.69 14.08
N GLN A 19 4.68 -1.09 14.77
CA GLN A 19 4.23 -1.60 16.07
C GLN A 19 3.61 -3.00 15.88
N PRO A 20 3.75 -3.92 16.84
CA PRO A 20 3.25 -5.29 16.74
C PRO A 20 1.76 -5.39 16.38
N GLU A 21 0.96 -4.44 16.87
CA GLU A 21 -0.48 -4.38 16.58
C GLU A 21 -0.83 -3.81 15.19
N THR A 22 0.08 -3.06 14.57
CA THR A 22 -0.19 -2.40 13.29
C THR A 22 -0.29 -3.40 12.14
N ILE A 23 0.58 -4.42 12.14
CA ILE A 23 0.60 -5.47 11.13
C ILE A 23 -0.73 -6.25 11.09
N PRO A 24 -1.24 -6.83 12.19
CA PRO A 24 -2.51 -7.56 12.15
C PRO A 24 -3.69 -6.65 11.79
N LYS A 25 -3.72 -5.39 12.28
CA LYS A 25 -4.75 -4.41 11.87
C LYS A 25 -4.70 -4.14 10.36
N GLY A 26 -3.51 -4.05 9.77
CA GLY A 26 -3.33 -3.91 8.32
C GLY A 26 -3.84 -5.13 7.54
N LYS A 27 -3.53 -6.35 8.01
CA LYS A 27 -4.04 -7.60 7.42
C LYS A 27 -5.57 -7.66 7.46
N GLN A 28 -6.18 -7.27 8.57
CA GLN A 28 -7.64 -7.23 8.72
C GLN A 28 -8.28 -6.29 7.69
N LEU A 29 -7.68 -5.13 7.41
CA LEU A 29 -8.18 -4.22 6.37
C LEU A 29 -8.17 -4.87 4.97
N VAL A 30 -7.12 -5.62 4.65
CA VAL A 30 -7.03 -6.36 3.38
C VAL A 30 -8.11 -7.44 3.32
N ASN A 31 -8.23 -8.26 4.35
CA ASN A 31 -9.21 -9.35 4.41
C ASN A 31 -10.66 -8.86 4.35
N ALA A 32 -10.93 -7.69 4.94
CA ALA A 32 -12.25 -7.05 4.91
C ALA A 32 -12.51 -6.28 3.61
N GLY A 33 -11.61 -6.32 2.62
CA GLY A 33 -11.80 -5.67 1.32
C GLY A 33 -11.69 -4.14 1.36
N HIS A 34 -11.06 -3.56 2.38
CA HIS A 34 -10.92 -2.10 2.50
C HIS A 34 -9.84 -1.52 1.59
N VAL A 35 -8.91 -2.34 1.08
CA VAL A 35 -7.85 -1.87 0.18
C VAL A 35 -8.32 -2.04 -1.28
N CYS A 36 -8.42 -0.93 -2.00
CA CYS A 36 -8.91 -0.88 -3.37
C CYS A 36 -8.08 0.06 -4.26
N ASP A 37 -8.36 0.05 -5.56
CA ASP A 37 -7.69 0.89 -6.57
C ASP A 37 -6.15 0.85 -6.50
N VAL A 38 -5.59 -0.34 -6.24
CA VAL A 38 -4.14 -0.50 -6.16
C VAL A 38 -3.55 -0.36 -7.56
N LYS A 39 -2.57 0.53 -7.68
CA LYS A 39 -1.90 0.86 -8.95
C LYS A 39 -0.40 0.90 -8.73
N GLU A 40 0.34 0.22 -9.59
CA GLU A 40 1.80 0.29 -9.66
C GLU A 40 2.18 1.03 -10.94
N CYS A 41 2.86 2.17 -10.79
CA CYS A 41 3.32 3.00 -11.88
C CYS A 41 4.75 2.62 -12.26
N ARG A 42 4.97 2.41 -13.56
CA ARG A 42 6.27 2.11 -14.16
C ARG A 42 6.69 3.20 -15.13
N ARG A 43 7.96 3.56 -15.08
CA ARG A 43 8.62 4.45 -16.04
C ARG A 43 9.81 3.72 -16.63
N ASN A 44 9.91 3.69 -17.95
CA ASN A 44 10.99 2.96 -18.66
C ASN A 44 11.11 1.49 -18.19
N ASN A 45 9.95 0.83 -18.04
CA ASN A 45 9.82 -0.55 -17.57
C ASN A 45 10.25 -0.81 -16.10
N GLN A 46 10.57 0.24 -15.34
CA GLN A 46 10.94 0.15 -13.94
C GLN A 46 9.83 0.72 -13.05
N SER A 47 9.40 -0.06 -12.05
CA SER A 47 8.41 0.37 -11.07
C SER A 47 9.02 1.39 -10.10
N TYR A 48 8.30 2.48 -9.84
CA TYR A 48 8.80 3.56 -8.97
C TYR A 48 7.79 3.99 -7.89
N LEU A 49 6.50 3.72 -8.11
CA LEU A 49 5.43 4.17 -7.23
C LEU A 49 4.31 3.14 -7.19
N ILE A 50 3.81 2.83 -6.00
CA ILE A 50 2.59 2.04 -5.79
C ILE A 50 1.63 2.86 -4.95
N GLU A 51 0.40 3.03 -5.43
CA GLU A 51 -0.65 3.80 -4.76
C GLU A 51 -1.88 2.94 -4.53
N ALA A 52 -2.65 3.25 -3.49
CA ALA A 52 -3.93 2.63 -3.24
C ALA A 52 -4.89 3.56 -2.51
N GLN A 53 -6.16 3.16 -2.50
CA GLN A 53 -7.19 3.71 -1.64
C GLN A 53 -7.52 2.72 -0.52
N VAL A 54 -7.73 3.25 0.69
CA VAL A 54 -8.13 2.44 1.85
C VAL A 54 -9.42 3.01 2.43
N ILE A 55 -10.52 2.27 2.25
CA ILE A 55 -11.87 2.62 2.71
C ILE A 55 -11.87 2.74 4.24
N ARG A 56 -12.50 3.79 4.77
CA ARG A 56 -12.55 4.03 6.22
C ARG A 56 -13.47 3.01 6.90
N GLN A 57 -13.03 2.45 8.02
CA GLN A 57 -13.82 1.45 8.76
C GLN A 57 -15.09 2.03 9.42
N THR A 58 -15.03 3.26 9.93
CA THR A 58 -16.14 3.89 10.67
C THR A 58 -17.07 4.74 9.80
N SER A 59 -16.66 5.02 8.56
CA SER A 59 -17.36 5.97 7.68
C SER A 59 -17.08 5.59 6.22
N VAL A 60 -17.58 4.43 5.80
CA VAL A 60 -17.31 3.83 4.49
C VAL A 60 -17.71 4.73 3.30
N SER A 61 -18.65 5.66 3.50
CA SER A 61 -19.07 6.67 2.52
C SER A 61 -18.15 7.90 2.45
N SER A 62 -17.26 8.09 3.42
CA SER A 62 -16.30 9.20 3.43
C SER A 62 -15.12 8.93 2.51
N GLN A 63 -14.43 10.00 2.11
CA GLN A 63 -13.25 9.89 1.23
C GLN A 63 -12.22 8.89 1.78
N PRO A 64 -11.87 7.84 1.02
CA PRO A 64 -10.86 6.85 1.41
C PRO A 64 -9.52 7.50 1.74
N TYR A 65 -8.73 6.85 2.58
CA TYR A 65 -7.34 7.25 2.78
C TYR A 65 -6.53 6.88 1.54
N ARG A 66 -5.73 7.82 1.03
CA ARG A 66 -4.79 7.55 -0.05
C ARG A 66 -3.48 7.10 0.56
N THR A 67 -2.93 6.00 0.08
CA THR A 67 -1.62 5.47 0.47
C THR A 67 -0.69 5.44 -0.74
N LYS A 68 0.59 5.72 -0.52
CA LYS A 68 1.64 5.65 -1.54
C LYS A 68 2.89 5.01 -0.97
N LEU A 69 3.55 4.19 -1.77
CA LEU A 69 4.87 3.61 -1.53
C LEU A 69 5.76 3.99 -2.71
N ASN A 70 6.83 4.72 -2.46
CA ASN A 70 7.90 4.85 -3.44
C ASN A 70 8.81 3.64 -3.29
N ILE A 71 9.22 3.08 -4.42
CA ILE A 71 10.11 1.90 -4.47
C ILE A 71 11.29 2.18 -5.38
N ASP A 72 12.42 1.54 -5.09
CA ASP A 72 13.59 1.56 -5.95
C ASP A 72 13.58 0.40 -6.99
N ALA A 73 14.69 0.26 -7.73
CA ALA A 73 14.88 -0.79 -8.72
C ALA A 73 14.73 -2.21 -8.14
N ASP A 74 15.14 -2.40 -6.89
CA ASP A 74 15.11 -3.67 -6.17
C ASP A 74 13.77 -3.91 -5.45
N ARG A 75 12.78 -3.04 -5.72
CA ARG A 75 11.45 -3.06 -5.10
C ARG A 75 11.51 -2.91 -3.58
N LYS A 76 12.54 -2.25 -3.06
CA LYS A 76 12.63 -1.84 -1.66
C LYS A 76 11.84 -0.53 -1.48
N VAL A 77 10.98 -0.50 -0.49
CA VAL A 77 10.20 0.69 -0.14
C VAL A 77 11.14 1.75 0.44
N THR A 78 11.25 2.89 -0.24
CA THR A 78 12.13 4.00 0.13
C THR A 78 11.38 5.10 0.87
N LEU A 79 10.14 5.41 0.46
CA LEU A 79 9.28 6.40 1.10
C LEU A 79 7.84 5.92 1.13
N VAL A 80 7.10 6.40 2.13
CA VAL A 80 5.69 6.08 2.31
C VAL A 80 4.88 7.33 2.65
N SER A 81 3.66 7.41 2.14
CA SER A 81 2.72 8.46 2.53
C SER A 81 1.30 7.91 2.66
N CYS A 82 0.55 8.45 3.61
CA CYS A 82 -0.86 8.16 3.81
C CYS A 82 -1.57 9.42 4.28
N THR A 83 -2.79 9.66 3.81
CA THR A 83 -3.60 10.83 4.21
C THR A 83 -4.33 10.65 5.55
N CYS A 84 -4.11 9.55 6.27
CA CYS A 84 -4.70 9.38 7.59
C CYS A 84 -4.00 10.26 8.64
N VAL A 85 -4.75 10.66 9.66
CA VAL A 85 -4.27 11.52 10.77
C VAL A 85 -3.02 10.96 11.46
N TYR A 86 -2.89 9.64 11.50
CA TYR A 86 -1.80 8.92 12.15
C TYR A 86 -0.55 8.71 11.26
N ASN A 87 -0.51 9.24 10.04
CA ASN A 87 0.63 9.02 9.14
C ASN A 87 1.83 9.96 9.42
N LYS A 88 1.88 10.66 10.54
CA LYS A 88 3.03 11.53 10.88
C LYS A 88 4.38 10.78 10.86
N SER A 89 4.37 9.46 10.99
CA SER A 89 5.60 8.63 11.02
C SER A 89 5.70 7.59 9.89
N GLY A 90 4.78 7.56 8.92
CA GLY A 90 4.79 6.54 7.86
C GLY A 90 4.48 5.09 8.31
N LYS A 91 4.13 4.89 9.58
CA LYS A 91 3.99 3.56 10.23
C LYS A 91 2.54 3.18 10.51
N CYS A 92 1.58 3.73 9.78
CA CYS A 92 0.16 3.49 10.03
C CYS A 92 -0.31 2.13 9.49
N LYS A 93 -1.45 1.63 10.00
CA LYS A 93 -2.05 0.37 9.56
C LYS A 93 -2.40 0.34 8.06
N HIS A 94 -2.64 1.50 7.44
CA HIS A 94 -2.94 1.59 6.01
C HIS A 94 -1.71 1.32 5.13
N ILE A 95 -0.52 1.76 5.55
CA ILE A 95 0.75 1.41 4.88
C ILE A 95 1.02 -0.09 5.03
N ALA A 96 0.86 -0.63 6.25
CA ALA A 96 0.98 -2.07 6.47
C ALA A 96 -0.01 -2.88 5.63
N ALA A 97 -1.25 -2.40 5.47
CA ALA A 97 -2.27 -3.02 4.63
C ALA A 97 -1.86 -3.04 3.15
N LEU A 98 -1.37 -1.92 2.61
CA LEU A 98 -0.93 -1.85 1.21
C LEU A 98 0.26 -2.81 0.94
N ILE A 99 1.28 -2.80 1.80
CA ILE A 99 2.41 -3.74 1.68
C ILE A 99 1.92 -5.19 1.76
N HIS A 100 1.01 -5.49 2.69
CA HIS A 100 0.45 -6.83 2.81
C HIS A 100 -0.34 -7.24 1.56
N TYR A 101 -1.16 -6.35 1.00
CA TYR A 101 -1.90 -6.57 -0.24
C TYR A 101 -0.95 -6.90 -1.38
N ILE A 102 0.06 -6.07 -1.64
CA ILE A 102 1.04 -6.28 -2.72
C ILE A 102 1.75 -7.63 -2.57
N ASN A 103 2.14 -7.99 -1.34
CA ASN A 103 2.95 -9.18 -1.09
C ASN A 103 2.16 -10.50 -1.06
N ASN A 104 0.83 -10.44 -0.94
CA ASN A 104 -0.01 -11.63 -0.75
C ASN A 104 -1.13 -11.76 -1.78
N ASN A 105 -1.40 -10.74 -2.59
CA ASN A 105 -2.39 -10.85 -3.65
C ASN A 105 -1.83 -11.73 -4.77
N LYS A 106 -2.33 -12.96 -4.85
CA LYS A 106 -1.89 -13.93 -5.85
C LYS A 106 -2.31 -13.45 -7.24
N PRO A 107 -1.48 -13.61 -8.27
CA PRO A 107 -1.96 -13.49 -9.63
C PRO A 107 -3.08 -14.52 -9.82
N SER A 108 -4.30 -14.04 -10.04
CA SER A 108 -5.40 -14.86 -10.54
C SER A 108 -5.03 -15.47 -11.89
#